data_AF-A0A8S0GP99-F1
#
_entry.id   AF-A0A8S0GP99-F1
#
_cell.length_a   1.000
_cell.length_b   1.000
_cell.length_c   1.000
_cell.angle_alpha   90.00
_cell.angle_beta   90.00
_cell.angle_gamma   90.00
#
_symmetry.space_group_name_H-M   'P 1'
#
loop_
_entity.id
_entity.type
_entity.pdbx_description
1 polymer ?
#
loop_
_entity_poly.entity_id
_entity_poly.type
_entity_poly.pdbx_seq_one_letter_code
_entity_poly.pdbx_strand_id
1 'polypeptide(L)'
;MPDAILRLALPSPLRRLFDYRAPAGVLRAQLHPGMRLRVPFGRREMIGILVEVADHSEVPAEKLKPALALLDPTPPLPPALFKLCLWTAQYYQHSLGDTLSWALPVLLRQGELAEARQERFWSIAPGPGSTTRASLAPHASAKPWQPWPSTHTACPIPC
;
A
#
# COMPACT_ATOMS: atom_id res chain seq x y z
N MET A 1 -4.66 -29.49 -6.49
CA MET A 1 -5.03 -28.27 -7.23
C MET A 1 -3.74 -27.56 -7.61
N PRO A 2 -3.60 -26.98 -8.82
CA PRO A 2 -2.37 -26.29 -9.18
C PRO A 2 -2.12 -25.16 -8.18
N ASP A 3 -0.90 -25.11 -7.62
CA ASP A 3 -0.45 -24.01 -6.78
C ASP A 3 -0.53 -22.72 -7.59
N ALA A 4 -1.29 -21.73 -7.12
CA ALA A 4 -1.40 -20.45 -7.79
C ALA A 4 -0.02 -19.78 -7.87
N ILE A 5 0.31 -19.22 -9.04
CA ILE A 5 1.56 -18.51 -9.27
C ILE A 5 1.31 -17.03 -9.06
N LEU A 6 2.17 -16.40 -8.27
CA LEU A 6 2.08 -15.00 -7.90
C LEU A 6 3.16 -14.24 -8.64
N ARG A 7 2.75 -13.26 -9.45
CA ARG A 7 3.70 -12.34 -10.07
C ARG A 7 3.80 -11.09 -9.21
N LEU A 8 4.96 -10.92 -8.60
CA LEU A 8 5.22 -9.90 -7.60
C LEU A 8 6.13 -8.82 -8.17
N ALA A 9 5.79 -7.56 -7.87
CA ALA A 9 6.69 -6.43 -8.05
C ALA A 9 7.55 -6.27 -6.79
N LEU A 10 8.88 -6.34 -6.95
CA LEU A 10 9.85 -6.24 -5.86
C LEU A 10 10.69 -4.97 -5.98
N PRO A 11 11.01 -4.28 -4.86
CA PRO A 11 11.85 -3.08 -4.86
C PRO A 11 13.29 -3.46 -5.24
N SER A 12 13.55 -3.39 -6.55
CA SER A 12 14.74 -3.88 -7.23
C SER A 12 14.89 -3.09 -8.52
N PRO A 13 16.12 -2.80 -8.97
CA PRO A 13 16.36 -2.07 -10.22
C PRO A 13 15.88 -2.83 -11.47
N LEU A 14 15.47 -4.09 -11.34
CA LEU A 14 14.98 -4.91 -12.43
C LEU A 14 13.53 -4.56 -12.78
N ARG A 15 13.31 -4.15 -14.04
CA ARG A 15 11.99 -3.78 -14.59
C ARG A 15 11.18 -5.01 -15.03
N ARG A 16 11.04 -6.00 -14.16
CA ARG A 16 10.26 -7.21 -14.40
C ARG A 16 9.52 -7.65 -13.16
N LEU A 17 8.48 -8.45 -13.35
CA LEU A 17 7.83 -9.17 -12.27
C LEU A 17 8.63 -10.42 -11.91
N PHE A 18 8.44 -10.88 -10.69
CA PHE A 18 9.05 -12.11 -10.19
C PHE A 18 7.97 -13.10 -9.82
N ASP A 19 8.12 -14.32 -10.32
CA ASP A 19 7.17 -15.39 -10.11
C ASP A 19 7.50 -16.13 -8.81
N TYR A 20 6.50 -16.30 -7.96
CA TYR A 20 6.55 -17.04 -6.71
C TYR A 20 5.37 -17.99 -6.63
N ARG A 21 5.46 -19.01 -5.78
CA ARG A 21 4.30 -19.82 -5.39
C ARG A 21 3.52 -19.14 -4.28
N ALA A 22 2.22 -19.41 -4.22
CA ALA A 22 1.40 -19.01 -3.10
C ALA A 22 1.98 -19.50 -1.75
N PRO A 23 1.86 -18.70 -0.67
CA PRO A 23 2.26 -19.14 0.66
C PRO A 23 1.38 -20.30 1.14
N ALA A 24 1.96 -21.18 1.96
CA ALA A 24 1.21 -22.31 2.52
C ALA A 24 0.02 -21.83 3.36
N GLY A 25 -1.14 -22.47 3.19
CA GLY A 25 -2.36 -22.17 3.93
C GLY A 25 -3.15 -20.95 3.43
N VAL A 26 -2.65 -20.21 2.43
CA VAL A 26 -3.39 -19.10 1.82
C VAL A 26 -4.19 -19.59 0.62
N LEU A 27 -5.51 -19.35 0.66
CA LEU A 27 -6.40 -19.71 -0.44
C LEU A 27 -6.25 -18.73 -1.60
N ARG A 28 -6.38 -19.21 -2.85
CA ARG A 28 -6.38 -18.37 -4.04
C ARG A 28 -7.38 -17.22 -3.98
N ALA A 29 -8.55 -17.46 -3.38
CA ALA A 29 -9.60 -16.45 -3.23
C ALA A 29 -9.20 -15.26 -2.36
N GLN A 30 -8.16 -15.40 -1.52
CA GLN A 30 -7.62 -14.32 -0.69
C GLN A 30 -6.56 -13.50 -1.42
N LEU A 31 -6.13 -13.91 -2.62
CA LEU A 31 -5.00 -13.29 -3.33
C LEU A 31 -5.53 -12.31 -4.37
N HIS A 32 -5.34 -11.02 -4.10
CA HIS A 32 -5.77 -9.93 -4.96
C HIS A 32 -4.60 -9.00 -5.32
N PRO A 33 -4.59 -8.43 -6.54
CA PRO A 33 -3.63 -7.41 -6.91
C PRO A 33 -3.60 -6.25 -5.90
N GLY A 34 -2.40 -5.74 -5.61
CA GLY A 34 -2.13 -4.69 -4.64
C GLY A 34 -1.81 -5.19 -3.22
N MET A 35 -1.96 -6.48 -2.94
CA MET A 35 -1.62 -7.03 -1.63
C MET A 35 -0.11 -7.12 -1.39
N ARG A 36 0.32 -6.93 -0.14
CA ARG A 36 1.73 -7.07 0.27
C ARG A 36 2.03 -8.51 0.69
N LEU A 37 3.10 -9.06 0.14
CA LEU A 37 3.62 -10.37 0.50
C LEU A 37 5.09 -10.27 0.89
N ARG A 38 5.47 -11.02 1.92
CA ARG A 38 6.88 -11.20 2.28
C ARG A 38 7.47 -12.37 1.52
N VAL A 39 8.60 -12.16 0.85
CA VAL A 39 9.24 -13.17 -0.01
C VAL A 39 10.76 -13.20 0.14
N PRO A 40 11.40 -14.35 -0.14
CA PRO A 40 12.86 -14.42 -0.17
C PRO A 40 13.40 -13.84 -1.47
N PHE A 41 14.40 -12.96 -1.40
CA PHE A 41 15.09 -12.40 -2.55
C PHE A 41 16.61 -12.41 -2.34
N GLY A 42 17.30 -13.32 -3.04
CA GLY A 42 18.71 -13.59 -2.78
C GLY A 42 18.93 -14.13 -1.37
N ARG A 43 19.70 -13.41 -0.54
CA ARG A 43 20.02 -13.75 0.85
C ARG A 43 19.18 -13.02 1.90
N ARG A 44 18.24 -12.16 1.47
CA ARG A 44 17.40 -11.35 2.36
C ARG A 44 15.92 -11.57 2.08
N GLU A 45 15.08 -11.14 3.00
CA GLU A 45 13.64 -11.05 2.81
C GLU A 45 13.26 -9.65 2.36
N MET A 46 12.23 -9.54 1.52
CA MET A 46 11.72 -8.27 1.04
C MET A 46 10.20 -8.32 0.95
N ILE A 47 9.58 -7.14 0.88
CA ILE A 47 8.15 -7.00 0.67
C ILE A 47 7.91 -6.76 -0.82
N GLY A 48 7.14 -7.67 -1.40
CA GLY A 48 6.62 -7.55 -2.75
C GLY A 48 5.15 -7.19 -2.75
N ILE A 49 4.72 -6.62 -3.86
CA ILE A 49 3.31 -6.29 -4.09
C ILE A 49 2.80 -7.19 -5.20
N LEU A 50 1.68 -7.87 -4.95
CA LEU A 50 1.03 -8.76 -5.91
C LEU A 50 0.48 -7.94 -7.07
N VAL A 51 0.91 -8.26 -8.29
CA VAL A 51 0.41 -7.59 -9.49
C VAL A 51 -0.65 -8.45 -10.17
N GLU A 52 -0.39 -9.76 -10.28
CA GLU A 52 -1.32 -10.69 -10.90
C GLU A 52 -1.14 -12.10 -10.33
N VAL A 53 -2.23 -12.87 -10.36
CA VAL A 53 -2.25 -14.29 -10.04
C VAL A 53 -2.42 -15.05 -11.35
N ALA A 54 -1.42 -15.87 -11.67
CA ALA A 54 -1.36 -16.66 -12.90
C ALA A 54 -1.49 -18.16 -12.60
N ASP A 55 -1.90 -18.91 -13.62
CA ASP A 55 -1.98 -20.38 -13.56
C ASP A 55 -0.73 -21.06 -14.11
N HIS A 56 0.11 -20.31 -14.83
CA HIS A 56 1.32 -20.80 -15.46
C HIS A 56 2.46 -19.77 -15.36
N SER A 57 3.69 -20.28 -15.33
CA SER A 57 4.94 -19.51 -15.35
C SER A 57 5.85 -20.11 -16.42
N GLU A 58 6.64 -19.25 -17.05
CA GLU A 58 7.74 -19.67 -17.92
C GLU A 58 8.92 -20.24 -17.12
N VAL A 59 8.97 -19.95 -15.81
CA VAL A 59 9.99 -20.47 -14.90
C VAL A 59 9.60 -21.89 -14.48
N PRO A 60 10.53 -22.87 -14.58
CA PRO A 60 10.27 -24.23 -14.10
C PRO A 60 9.81 -24.23 -12.65
N ALA A 61 8.79 -25.04 -12.34
CA ALA A 61 8.18 -25.07 -11.02
C ALA A 61 9.19 -25.30 -9.89
N GLU A 62 10.24 -26.09 -10.12
CA GLU A 62 11.32 -26.39 -9.16
C GLU A 62 12.15 -25.16 -8.75
N LYS A 63 12.22 -24.13 -9.61
CA LYS A 63 12.95 -22.89 -9.34
C LYS A 63 12.08 -21.82 -8.67
N LEU A 64 10.76 -21.98 -8.70
CA LEU A 64 9.83 -21.06 -8.07
C LEU A 64 9.87 -21.24 -6.56
N LYS A 65 10.33 -20.20 -5.86
CA LYS A 65 10.29 -20.14 -4.40
C LYS A 65 8.86 -19.81 -3.92
N PRO A 66 8.42 -20.34 -2.77
CA PRO A 66 7.17 -19.91 -2.16
C PRO A 66 7.32 -18.52 -1.55
N ALA A 67 6.23 -17.75 -1.57
CA ALA A 67 6.09 -16.58 -0.71
C ALA A 67 6.05 -17.05 0.77
N LEU A 68 6.59 -16.23 1.67
CA LEU A 68 6.69 -16.57 3.10
C LEU A 68 5.40 -16.28 3.83
N ALA A 69 4.79 -15.11 3.57
CA ALA A 69 3.55 -14.70 4.24
C ALA A 69 2.79 -13.67 3.42
N LEU A 70 1.46 -13.71 3.52
CA LEU A 70 0.55 -12.63 3.15
C LEU A 70 0.44 -11.67 4.35
N LEU A 71 0.73 -10.38 4.16
CA LEU A 71 0.84 -9.43 5.28
C LEU A 71 -0.47 -8.73 5.63
N ASP A 72 -1.31 -8.44 4.62
CA ASP A 72 -2.57 -7.73 4.81
C ASP A 72 -3.76 -8.57 4.33
N PRO A 73 -4.93 -8.44 4.96
CA PRO A 73 -6.18 -9.02 4.44
C PRO A 73 -6.73 -8.23 3.24
N THR A 74 -6.37 -6.95 3.11
CA THR A 74 -6.85 -6.06 2.04
C THR A 74 -5.69 -5.22 1.48
N PRO A 75 -5.71 -4.87 0.18
CA PRO A 75 -4.69 -4.00 -0.38
C PRO A 75 -4.60 -2.66 0.37
N PRO A 76 -3.41 -2.23 0.83
CA PRO A 76 -3.25 -0.96 1.54
C PRO A 76 -3.37 0.26 0.62
N LEU A 77 -3.19 0.08 -0.69
CA LEU A 77 -3.31 1.15 -1.68
C LEU A 77 -4.71 1.15 -2.32
N PRO A 78 -5.35 2.33 -2.47
CA PRO A 78 -6.56 2.44 -3.26
C PRO A 78 -6.37 1.96 -4.70
N PRO A 79 -7.37 1.32 -5.33
CA PRO A 79 -7.24 0.80 -6.70
C PRO A 79 -6.84 1.84 -7.74
N ALA A 80 -7.30 3.09 -7.58
CA ALA A 80 -6.94 4.19 -8.48
C ALA A 80 -5.44 4.53 -8.39
N LEU A 81 -4.88 4.55 -7.18
CA LEU A 81 -3.46 4.82 -6.96
C LEU A 81 -2.59 3.65 -7.46
N PHE A 82 -3.04 2.41 -7.25
CA PHE A 82 -2.36 1.24 -7.80
C PHE A 82 -2.28 1.30 -9.35
N LYS A 83 -3.39 1.62 -10.01
CA LYS A 83 -3.43 1.83 -11.47
C LYS A 83 -2.53 2.98 -11.92
N LEU A 84 -2.52 4.08 -11.17
CA LEU A 84 -1.61 5.19 -11.44
C LEU A 84 -0.15 4.73 -11.37
N CYS A 85 0.25 4.00 -10.33
CA CYS A 85 1.61 3.48 -10.22
C CYS A 85 2.00 2.55 -11.38
N LEU A 86 1.08 1.67 -11.81
CA LEU A 86 1.30 0.81 -12.99
C LEU A 86 1.57 1.66 -14.25
N TRP A 87 0.72 2.65 -14.51
CA TRP A 87 0.88 3.56 -15.63
C TRP A 87 2.18 4.37 -15.53
N THR A 88 2.50 4.89 -14.35
CA THR A 88 3.67 5.75 -14.11
C THR A 88 4.97 4.96 -14.32
N ALA A 89 5.04 3.73 -13.81
CA ALA A 89 6.19 2.85 -14.00
C ALA A 89 6.40 2.51 -15.49
N GLN A 90 5.31 2.24 -16.22
CA GLN A 90 5.38 1.98 -17.66
C GLN A 90 5.81 3.23 -18.45
N TYR A 91 5.21 4.39 -18.17
CA TYR A 91 5.44 5.64 -18.89
C TYR A 91 6.86 6.19 -18.67
N TYR A 92 7.30 6.27 -17.41
CA TYR A 92 8.64 6.75 -17.07
C TYR A 92 9.71 5.65 -17.13
N GLN A 93 9.33 4.46 -17.61
CA GLN A 93 10.19 3.28 -17.66
C GLN A 93 10.90 3.02 -16.34
N HIS A 94 10.21 3.18 -15.20
CA HIS A 94 10.77 2.93 -13.89
C HIS A 94 10.50 1.48 -13.44
N SER A 95 11.27 0.98 -12.47
CA SER A 95 10.93 -0.31 -11.83
C SER A 95 9.59 -0.18 -11.12
N LEU A 96 8.63 -1.05 -11.48
CA LEU A 96 7.30 -1.07 -10.87
C LEU A 96 7.37 -1.36 -9.37
N GLY A 97 8.28 -2.24 -8.94
CA GLY A 97 8.43 -2.58 -7.54
C GLY A 97 8.91 -1.41 -6.68
N ASP A 98 9.83 -0.60 -7.21
CA ASP A 98 10.27 0.63 -6.53
C ASP A 98 9.16 1.69 -6.54
N THR A 99 8.48 1.89 -7.67
CA THR A 99 7.36 2.85 -7.78
C THR A 99 6.26 2.55 -6.78
N LEU A 100 5.85 1.28 -6.67
CA LEU A 100 4.82 0.86 -5.72
C LEU A 100 5.32 0.91 -4.27
N SER A 101 6.58 0.53 -4.02
CA SER A 101 7.19 0.64 -2.70
C SER A 101 7.19 2.09 -2.22
N TRP A 102 7.60 3.03 -3.06
CA TRP A 102 7.64 4.45 -2.70
C TRP A 102 6.27 5.09 -2.51
N ALA A 103 5.22 4.54 -3.14
CA ALA A 103 3.84 4.95 -2.88
C ALA A 103 3.36 4.57 -1.47
N LEU A 104 4.02 3.63 -0.78
CA LEU A 104 3.67 3.21 0.57
C LEU A 104 4.41 4.02 1.64
N PRO A 105 3.78 4.32 2.80
CA PRO A 105 4.45 4.83 3.99
C PRO A 105 5.61 3.94 4.46
N VAL A 106 6.61 4.54 5.12
CA VAL A 106 7.86 3.87 5.56
C VAL A 106 7.57 2.58 6.35
N LEU A 107 6.66 2.63 7.32
CA LEU A 107 6.33 1.47 8.16
C LEU A 107 5.74 0.32 7.33
N LEU A 108 4.90 0.64 6.34
CA LEU A 108 4.35 -0.38 5.45
C LEU A 108 5.42 -0.97 4.52
N ARG A 109 6.45 -0.19 4.16
CA ARG A 109 7.61 -0.71 3.42
C ARG A 109 8.49 -1.63 4.25
N GLN A 110 8.38 -1.59 5.58
CA GLN A 110 9.14 -2.44 6.50
C GLN A 110 8.37 -3.71 6.91
N GLY A 111 7.07 -3.78 6.60
CA GLY A 111 6.24 -4.97 6.83
C GLY A 111 5.33 -4.88 8.02
N GLU A 112 5.25 -3.70 8.62
CA GLU A 112 4.26 -3.42 9.65
C GLU A 112 2.85 -3.51 9.09
N LEU A 113 1.91 -3.82 9.97
CA LEU A 113 0.50 -3.97 9.65
C LEU A 113 -0.09 -2.64 9.16
N ALA A 114 -1.01 -2.72 8.21
CA ALA A 114 -1.75 -1.55 7.71
C ALA A 114 -2.85 -1.10 8.69
N GLU A 115 -2.48 -0.87 9.95
CA GLU A 115 -3.39 -0.42 10.99
C GLU A 115 -3.35 1.10 11.15
N ALA A 116 -4.53 1.71 11.29
CA ALA A 116 -4.63 3.13 11.60
C ALA A 116 -4.08 3.38 13.01
N ARG A 117 -3.06 4.24 13.11
CA ARG A 117 -2.55 4.69 14.42
C ARG A 117 -3.69 5.36 15.17
N GLN A 118 -4.11 4.76 16.28
CA GLN A 118 -5.11 5.37 17.15
C GLN A 118 -4.50 6.61 17.81
N GLU A 119 -5.05 7.78 17.51
CA GLU A 119 -4.69 9.02 18.20
C GLU A 119 -5.23 8.96 19.63
N ARG A 120 -4.33 9.07 20.61
CA ARG A 120 -4.70 9.17 22.02
C ARG A 120 -5.04 10.62 22.31
N PHE A 121 -6.31 10.87 22.62
CA PHE A 121 -6.75 12.15 23.12
C PHE A 121 -6.79 12.12 24.65
N TRP A 122 -6.21 13.14 25.28
CA TRP A 122 -6.43 13.39 26.69
C TRP A 122 -7.75 14.15 26.84
N SER A 123 -8.66 13.62 27.64
CA SER A 123 -9.84 14.35 28.09
C SER A 123 -9.65 14.73 29.56
N ILE A 124 -10.11 15.93 29.92
CA ILE A 124 -10.25 16.30 31.32
C ILE A 124 -11.32 15.39 31.93
N ALA A 125 -10.97 14.68 33.00
CA ALA A 125 -11.97 14.01 33.82
C ALA A 125 -12.96 15.08 34.32
N PRO A 126 -14.28 14.86 34.22
CA PRO A 126 -15.23 15.84 34.73
C PRO A 126 -14.95 16.05 36.22
N GLY A 127 -14.58 17.28 36.58
CA GLY A 127 -14.54 17.69 37.97
C GLY A 127 -15.94 17.54 38.59
N PRO A 128 -16.06 17.42 39.92
CA PRO A 128 -17.35 17.36 40.58
C PRO A 128 -18.12 18.67 40.30
N GLY A 129 -18.99 18.68 39.28
CA GLY A 129 -19.78 19.87 38.93
C GLY A 129 -20.22 20.07 37.48
N SER A 130 -19.84 19.24 36.49
CA SER A 130 -20.45 19.36 35.14
C SER A 130 -20.72 18.01 34.48
N THR A 131 -21.96 17.56 34.61
CA THR A 131 -22.51 16.50 33.76
C THR A 131 -23.15 17.16 32.55
N THR A 132 -22.46 17.15 31.41
CA THR A 132 -23.14 17.09 30.11
C THR A 132 -22.28 16.23 29.20
N ARG A 133 -22.68 14.97 29.06
CA ARG A 133 -22.04 14.01 28.18
C ARG A 133 -22.42 14.34 26.73
N ALA A 134 -21.62 15.18 26.07
CA ALA A 134 -21.65 15.24 24.61
C ALA A 134 -20.90 14.01 24.08
N SER A 135 -21.64 13.02 23.59
CA SER A 135 -21.06 11.93 22.80
C SER A 135 -20.49 12.53 21.51
N LEU A 136 -19.19 12.72 21.45
CA LEU A 136 -18.49 13.02 20.21
C LEU A 136 -18.45 11.72 19.40
N ALA A 137 -19.33 11.63 18.40
CA ALA A 137 -19.16 10.69 17.30
C ALA A 137 -17.75 10.88 16.69
N PRO A 138 -17.12 9.82 16.15
CA PRO A 138 -15.81 9.93 15.53
C PRO A 138 -15.86 11.02 14.46
N HIS A 139 -15.03 12.05 14.63
CA HIS A 139 -14.86 13.12 13.65
C HIS A 139 -14.20 12.55 12.39
N ALA A 140 -15.02 12.04 11.46
CA ALA A 140 -14.68 12.02 10.05
C ALA A 140 -14.73 13.46 9.52
N SER A 141 -13.80 14.30 9.99
CA SER A 141 -13.68 15.69 9.53
C SER A 141 -12.72 15.74 8.35
N ALA A 142 -13.18 15.24 7.19
CA ALA A 142 -12.66 15.71 5.92
C ALA A 142 -13.07 17.19 5.82
N LYS A 143 -12.16 18.11 6.14
CA LYS A 143 -12.38 19.53 5.86
C LYS A 143 -12.54 19.65 4.34
N PRO A 144 -13.65 20.21 3.82
CA PRO A 144 -13.76 20.46 2.40
C PRO A 144 -12.68 21.46 1.98
N TRP A 145 -12.01 21.16 0.87
CA TRP A 145 -10.98 21.99 0.26
C TRP A 145 -11.56 23.38 0.00
N GLN A 146 -11.03 24.40 0.68
CA GLN A 146 -11.40 25.78 0.42
C GLN A 146 -10.52 26.34 -0.69
N PRO A 147 -11.10 26.88 -1.78
CA PRO A 147 -10.32 27.57 -2.79
C PRO A 147 -9.68 28.83 -2.21
N TRP A 148 -8.48 29.14 -2.70
CA TRP A 148 -7.71 30.32 -2.33
C TRP A 148 -8.53 31.60 -2.54
N PRO A 149 -8.48 32.60 -1.64
CA PRO A 149 -9.12 33.89 -1.90
C PRO A 149 -8.43 34.55 -3.11
N SER A 150 -9.20 34.72 -4.19
CA SER A 150 -8.82 35.48 -5.38
C SER A 150 -8.92 36.97 -5.09
N THR A 151 -8.04 37.49 -4.24
CA THR A 151 -7.76 38.93 -4.21
C THR A 151 -6.62 39.20 -5.17
N HIS A 152 -6.98 39.46 -6.43
CA HIS A 152 -6.13 40.19 -7.37
C HIS A 152 -5.93 41.61 -6.83
N THR A 153 -5.02 41.78 -5.87
CA THR A 153 -4.40 43.07 -5.64
C THR A 153 -3.31 43.21 -6.69
N ALA A 154 -3.60 43.99 -7.73
CA ALA A 154 -2.65 44.35 -8.76
C ALA A 154 -1.33 44.80 -8.11
N CYS A 155 -0.27 44.05 -8.36
CA CYS A 155 1.08 44.43 -7.99
C CYS A 155 1.53 45.52 -8.96
N PRO A 156 1.77 46.77 -8.52
CA PRO A 156 2.33 47.78 -9.40
C PRO A 156 3.80 47.45 -9.60
N ILE A 157 4.15 46.97 -10.79
CA ILE A 157 5.53 46.82 -11.24
C ILE A 157 6.01 48.23 -11.60
N PRO A 158 7.07 48.78 -10.97
CA PRO A 158 7.67 50.02 -11.44
C PRO A 158 8.48 49.73 -12.72
N CYS A 159 8.29 50.58 -13.73
CA CYS A 159 9.01 50.60 -15.01
C CYS A 159 10.51 50.86 -14.83
#